data_AF-A0A3L7SMP4-F1
#
_entry.id   AF-A0A3L7SMP4-F1
#
_cell.length_a   1.000
_cell.length_b   1.000
_cell.length_c   1.000
_cell.angle_alpha   90.00
_cell.angle_beta   90.00
_cell.angle_gamma   90.00
#
_symmetry.space_group_name_H-M   'P 1'
#
loop_
_entity.id
_entity.type
_entity.pdbx_description
1 polymer ?
#
loop_
_entity_poly.entity_id
_entity_poly.type
_entity_poly.pdbx_seq_one_letter_code
_entity_poly.pdbx_strand_id
1 'polypeptide(L)'
;MSIADEWVRAFARQADADFRAWELYDVYPEAVAAECHRMHFLQMACEKLCKACVLDAQIVTLDKVQTSHGFVKSQLSTILKQELSYKREKSAQIKTVMQHFKRFAQEIEVLNPSMDSKNRPDNCEYPWESNGRVLSP
;
A
#
# COMPACT_ATOMS: atom_id res chain seq x y z
N MET A 1 20.53 -17.02 -9.02
CA MET A 1 19.40 -16.17 -8.58
C MET A 1 18.17 -16.75 -9.23
N SER A 2 17.14 -17.07 -8.47
CA SER A 2 15.92 -17.66 -9.03
C SER A 2 15.06 -16.58 -9.71
N ILE A 3 14.19 -16.96 -10.65
CA ILE A 3 13.20 -16.04 -11.22
C ILE A 3 12.31 -15.43 -10.12
N ALA A 4 12.01 -16.21 -9.07
CA ALA A 4 11.24 -15.73 -7.93
C ALA A 4 11.98 -14.62 -7.16
N ASP A 5 13.30 -14.73 -6.98
CA ASP A 5 14.11 -13.70 -6.33
C ASP A 5 14.12 -12.40 -7.14
N GLU A 6 14.10 -12.51 -8.47
CA GLU A 6 14.01 -11.34 -9.37
C GLU A 6 12.67 -10.63 -9.23
N TRP A 7 11.56 -11.37 -9.10
CA TRP A 7 10.24 -10.81 -8.84
C TRP A 7 10.15 -10.09 -7.49
N VAL A 8 10.70 -10.69 -6.42
CA VAL A 8 10.78 -10.03 -5.10
C VAL A 8 11.50 -8.69 -5.21
N ARG A 9 12.68 -8.67 -5.85
CA ARG A 9 13.47 -7.45 -6.05
C ARG A 9 12.75 -6.43 -6.93
N ALA A 10 12.03 -6.89 -7.95
CA ALA A 10 11.26 -6.02 -8.84
C ALA A 10 10.12 -5.32 -8.08
N PHE A 11 9.33 -6.05 -7.30
CA PHE A 11 8.29 -5.46 -6.46
C PHE A 11 8.87 -4.47 -5.45
N ALA A 12 9.98 -4.82 -4.78
CA ALA A 12 10.64 -3.92 -3.82
C ALA A 12 11.15 -2.62 -4.48
N ARG A 13 11.76 -2.69 -5.67
CA ARG A 13 12.21 -1.50 -6.42
C ARG A 13 11.05 -0.63 -6.87
N GLN A 14 9.96 -1.22 -7.32
CA GLN A 14 8.78 -0.44 -7.68
C GLN A 14 8.14 0.22 -6.46
N ALA A 15 8.09 -0.48 -5.31
CA ALA A 15 7.60 0.11 -4.06
C ALA A 15 8.44 1.32 -3.64
N ASP A 16 9.78 1.23 -3.72
CA ASP A 16 10.69 2.37 -3.47
C ASP A 16 10.45 3.53 -4.45
N ALA A 17 10.25 3.25 -5.73
CA ALA A 17 9.94 4.29 -6.72
C ALA A 17 8.60 4.99 -6.44
N ASP A 18 7.55 4.24 -6.08
CA ASP A 18 6.25 4.81 -5.71
C ASP A 18 6.33 5.65 -4.42
N PHE A 19 7.07 5.17 -3.41
CA PHE A 19 7.31 5.95 -2.19
C PHE A 19 8.02 7.27 -2.48
N ARG A 20 9.05 7.26 -3.33
CA ARG A 20 9.73 8.49 -3.72
C ARG A 20 8.82 9.45 -4.48
N ALA A 21 7.94 8.94 -5.35
CA ALA A 21 6.95 9.78 -6.03
C ALA A 21 6.01 10.46 -5.01
N TRP A 22 5.56 9.71 -4.00
CA TRP A 22 4.75 10.25 -2.90
C TRP A 22 5.50 11.30 -2.08
N GLU A 23 6.77 11.07 -1.72
CA GLU A 23 7.60 12.03 -0.98
C GLU A 23 7.92 13.30 -1.79
N LEU A 24 8.15 13.15 -3.10
CA LEU A 24 8.41 14.28 -3.99
C LEU A 24 7.23 15.25 -4.04
N TYR A 25 6.01 14.77 -3.84
CA TYR A 25 4.83 15.64 -3.77
C TYR A 25 4.75 16.49 -2.50
N ASP A 26 5.41 16.08 -1.41
CA ASP A 26 5.55 16.94 -0.23
C ASP A 26 6.59 18.05 -0.47
N VAL A 27 7.60 17.78 -1.29
CA VAL A 27 8.64 18.74 -1.66
C VAL A 27 8.15 19.72 -2.74
N TYR A 28 7.37 19.22 -3.70
CA TYR A 28 6.88 19.96 -4.86
C TYR A 28 5.34 19.85 -4.95
N PRO A 29 4.59 20.48 -4.04
CA PRO A 29 3.13 20.39 -4.00
C PRO A 29 2.46 20.91 -5.28
N GLU A 30 3.11 21.81 -6.02
CA GLU A 30 2.64 22.31 -7.32
C GLU A 30 2.68 21.26 -8.44
N ALA A 31 3.47 20.19 -8.28
CA ALA A 31 3.51 19.08 -9.22
C ALA A 31 2.35 18.09 -9.01
N VAL A 32 1.60 18.23 -7.92
CA VAL A 32 0.43 17.39 -7.60
C VAL A 32 -0.75 17.87 -8.42
N ALA A 33 -1.14 17.10 -9.44
CA ALA A 33 -2.33 17.40 -10.22
C ALA A 33 -3.61 17.31 -9.35
N ALA A 34 -3.64 16.39 -8.39
CA ALA A 34 -4.70 16.26 -7.39
C ALA A 34 -4.22 15.41 -6.20
N GLU A 35 -4.72 15.66 -4.98
CA GLU A 35 -4.30 14.95 -3.76
C GLU A 35 -4.51 13.43 -3.87
N CYS A 36 -5.54 12.99 -4.60
CA CYS A 36 -5.78 11.57 -4.86
C CYS A 36 -4.62 10.88 -5.60
N HIS A 37 -3.91 11.59 -6.50
CA HIS A 37 -2.74 11.05 -7.19
C HIS A 37 -1.57 10.82 -6.22
N ARG A 38 -1.38 11.72 -5.25
CA ARG A 38 -0.39 11.53 -4.18
C ARG A 38 -0.73 10.28 -3.38
N MET A 39 -1.97 10.16 -2.93
CA MET A 39 -2.42 9.00 -2.14
C MET A 39 -2.36 7.68 -2.92
N HIS A 40 -2.55 7.71 -4.25
CA HIS A 40 -2.37 6.54 -5.11
C HIS A 40 -0.95 5.98 -5.08
N PHE A 41 0.09 6.84 -5.14
CA PHE A 41 1.47 6.35 -5.03
C PHE A 41 1.74 5.70 -3.67
N LEU A 42 1.23 6.26 -2.58
CA LEU A 42 1.34 5.63 -1.26
C LEU A 42 0.67 4.24 -1.24
N GLN A 43 -0.53 4.13 -1.82
CA GLN A 43 -1.25 2.87 -1.92
C GLN A 43 -0.46 1.83 -2.71
N MET A 44 0.04 2.19 -3.90
CA MET A 44 0.81 1.31 -4.76
C MET A 44 2.13 0.89 -4.10
N ALA A 45 2.79 1.82 -3.41
CA ALA A 45 4.03 1.53 -2.69
C ALA A 45 3.80 0.46 -1.61
N CYS A 46 2.76 0.63 -0.79
CA CYS A 46 2.42 -0.33 0.25
C CYS A 46 1.99 -1.69 -0.32
N GLU A 47 1.22 -1.71 -1.41
CA GLU A 47 0.81 -2.96 -2.05
C GLU A 47 2.02 -3.74 -2.58
N LYS A 48 2.90 -3.07 -3.33
CA LYS A 48 4.09 -3.72 -3.91
C LYS A 48 5.08 -4.16 -2.83
N LEU A 49 5.24 -3.38 -1.75
CA LEU A 49 6.05 -3.80 -0.61
C LEU A 49 5.49 -5.06 0.06
N CYS A 50 4.17 -5.10 0.30
CA CYS A 50 3.52 -6.29 0.85
C CYS A 50 3.71 -7.51 -0.04
N LYS A 51 3.56 -7.34 -1.36
CA LYS A 51 3.78 -8.38 -2.37
C LYS A 51 5.22 -8.92 -2.34
N ALA A 52 6.21 -8.03 -2.24
CA ALA A 52 7.62 -8.43 -2.10
C ALA A 52 7.85 -9.27 -0.83
N CYS A 53 7.35 -8.82 0.32
CA CYS A 53 7.55 -9.53 1.59
C CYS A 53 6.88 -10.91 1.63
N VAL A 54 5.65 -11.04 1.16
CA VAL A 54 4.96 -12.34 1.18
C VAL A 54 5.51 -13.34 0.17
N LEU A 55 6.06 -12.84 -0.94
CA LEU A 55 6.72 -13.67 -1.93
C LEU A 55 8.10 -14.14 -1.42
N ASP A 56 8.86 -13.25 -0.80
CA ASP A 56 10.17 -13.57 -0.17
C ASP A 56 10.02 -14.59 0.97
N ALA A 57 9.01 -14.40 1.81
CA ALA A 57 8.66 -15.34 2.89
C ALA A 57 7.98 -16.63 2.40
N GLN A 58 7.80 -16.81 1.08
CA GLN A 58 7.14 -17.96 0.45
C GLN A 58 5.73 -18.24 1.01
N ILE A 59 5.03 -17.21 1.50
CA ILE A 59 3.67 -17.31 2.04
C ILE A 59 2.66 -17.43 0.88
N VAL A 60 2.95 -16.79 -0.25
CA VAL A 60 2.07 -16.73 -1.42
C VAL A 60 2.88 -17.00 -2.70
N THR A 61 2.27 -17.67 -3.68
CA THR A 61 2.88 -17.93 -4.99
C THR A 61 2.88 -16.69 -5.88
N LEU A 62 3.80 -16.65 -6.85
CA LEU A 62 3.90 -15.55 -7.81
C LEU A 62 2.56 -15.28 -8.55
N ASP A 63 1.92 -16.34 -9.04
CA ASP A 63 0.63 -16.27 -9.74
C ASP A 63 -0.45 -15.56 -8.90
N LYS A 64 -0.51 -15.90 -7.60
CA LYS A 64 -1.47 -15.31 -6.68
C LYS A 64 -1.14 -13.85 -6.34
N VAL A 65 0.14 -13.49 -6.28
CA VAL A 65 0.60 -12.11 -6.09
C VAL A 65 0.26 -11.22 -7.30
N GLN A 66 0.29 -11.76 -8.51
CA GLN A 66 -0.04 -11.04 -9.74
C GLN A 66 -1.53 -10.80 -9.92
N THR A 67 -2.37 -11.74 -9.49
CA THR A 67 -3.83 -11.72 -9.72
C THR A 67 -4.64 -11.17 -8.55
N SER A 68 -4.08 -11.16 -7.33
CA SER A 68 -4.82 -10.70 -6.15
C SER A 68 -4.60 -9.20 -5.89
N HIS A 69 -5.68 -8.53 -5.49
CA HIS A 69 -5.68 -7.18 -4.92
C HIS A 69 -5.94 -7.24 -3.41
N GLY A 70 -5.72 -6.15 -2.67
CA GLY A 70 -5.99 -6.12 -1.22
C GLY A 70 -4.94 -6.87 -0.37
N PHE A 71 -3.66 -6.76 -0.75
CA PHE A 71 -2.56 -7.32 0.04
C PHE A 71 -2.25 -6.48 1.29
N VAL A 72 -2.55 -5.18 1.29
CA VAL A 72 -2.09 -4.27 2.34
C VAL A 72 -2.77 -4.58 3.69
N LYS A 73 -4.09 -4.67 3.76
CA LYS A 73 -4.79 -4.94 5.04
C LYS A 73 -4.47 -6.33 5.59
N SER A 74 -4.33 -7.31 4.70
CA SER A 74 -4.11 -8.70 5.10
C SER A 74 -2.66 -8.98 5.51
N GLN A 75 -1.68 -8.29 4.94
CA GLN A 75 -0.27 -8.62 5.11
C GLN A 75 0.56 -7.59 5.88
N LEU A 76 0.20 -6.30 5.84
CA LEU A 76 1.02 -5.26 6.48
C LEU A 76 1.19 -5.49 7.99
N SER A 77 0.14 -5.98 8.66
CA SER A 77 0.22 -6.35 10.08
C SER A 77 1.14 -7.54 10.35
N THR A 78 1.24 -8.49 9.40
CA THR A 78 2.13 -9.65 9.52
C THR A 78 3.58 -9.22 9.35
N ILE A 79 3.86 -8.38 8.36
CA ILE A 79 5.19 -7.82 8.08
C ILE A 79 5.68 -7.00 9.28
N LEU A 80 4.83 -6.12 9.82
CA LEU A 80 5.20 -5.32 10.99
C LEU A 80 5.53 -6.18 12.22
N LYS A 81 4.77 -7.26 12.47
CA LYS A 81 5.09 -8.18 13.57
C LYS A 81 6.45 -8.86 13.39
N GLN A 82 6.79 -9.23 12.16
CA GLN A 82 8.10 -9.82 11.83
C GLN A 82 9.22 -8.82 12.08
N GLU A 83 9.07 -7.57 11.59
CA GLU A 83 10.04 -6.49 11.78
C GLU A 83 10.26 -6.14 13.26
N LEU A 84 9.18 -6.00 14.04
CA LEU A 84 9.27 -5.71 15.47
C LEU A 84 9.94 -6.86 16.23
N SER A 85 9.67 -8.11 15.84
CA SER A 85 10.31 -9.29 16.43
C SER A 85 11.80 -9.34 16.11
N TYR A 86 12.17 -9.04 14.85
CA TYR A 86 13.57 -8.98 14.41
C TYR A 86 14.36 -7.92 15.18
N LYS A 87 13.77 -6.73 15.36
CA LYS A 87 14.37 -5.62 16.13
C LYS A 87 14.42 -5.87 17.65
N ARG A 88 13.88 -7.01 18.12
CA ARG A 88 13.77 -7.38 19.56
C ARG A 88 13.10 -6.30 20.41
N GLU A 89 12.21 -5.51 19.82
CA GLU A 89 11.44 -4.54 20.58
C GLU A 89 10.45 -5.29 21.47
N LYS A 90 10.58 -5.10 22.79
CA LYS A 90 9.63 -5.59 23.80
C LYS A 90 8.99 -4.38 24.47
N SER A 91 8.24 -3.60 23.69
CA SER A 91 7.56 -2.42 24.21
C SER A 91 6.09 -2.73 24.51
N ALA A 92 5.61 -2.27 25.67
CA ALA A 92 4.18 -2.24 25.99
C ALA A 92 3.35 -1.44 24.95
N GLN A 93 4.02 -0.62 24.13
CA GLN A 93 3.41 0.19 23.08
C GLN A 93 3.17 -0.59 21.77
N ILE A 94 3.71 -1.81 21.61
CA ILE A 94 3.54 -2.62 20.39
C ILE A 94 2.05 -2.82 20.08
N LYS A 95 1.22 -3.07 21.10
CA LYS A 95 -0.23 -3.24 20.91
C LYS A 95 -0.87 -1.99 20.31
N THR A 96 -0.50 -0.81 20.79
CA THR A 96 -0.99 0.48 20.29
C THR A 96 -0.49 0.74 18.87
N VAL A 97 0.80 0.54 18.61
CA VAL A 97 1.40 0.67 17.27
C VAL A 97 0.70 -0.24 16.27
N MET A 98 0.47 -1.50 16.63
CA MET A 98 -0.24 -2.47 15.80
C MET A 98 -1.70 -2.06 15.52
N GLN A 99 -2.39 -1.43 16.47
CA GLN A 99 -3.75 -0.92 16.27
C GLN A 99 -3.77 0.24 15.27
N HIS A 100 -2.84 1.19 15.38
CA HIS A 100 -2.71 2.28 14.42
C HIS A 100 -2.36 1.76 13.03
N PHE A 101 -1.39 0.84 12.93
CA PHE A 101 -1.00 0.24 11.66
C PHE A 101 -2.13 -0.53 11.00
N LYS A 102 -2.97 -1.24 11.76
CA LYS A 102 -4.14 -1.93 11.20
C LYS A 102 -5.15 -0.94 10.60
N ARG A 103 -5.37 0.20 11.26
CA ARG A 103 -6.23 1.27 10.73
C ARG A 103 -5.62 1.89 9.47
N PHE A 104 -4.32 2.19 9.47
CA PHE A 104 -3.65 2.69 8.27
C PHE A 104 -3.69 1.69 7.12
N ALA A 105 -3.46 0.41 7.38
CA ALA A 105 -3.55 -0.64 6.36
C ALA A 105 -4.95 -0.72 5.75
N GLN A 106 -6.00 -0.50 6.56
CA GLN A 106 -7.37 -0.41 6.08
C GLN A 106 -7.57 0.82 5.20
N GLU A 107 -7.17 2.00 5.65
CA GLU A 107 -7.30 3.26 4.89
C GLU A 107 -6.53 3.23 3.57
N ILE A 108 -5.34 2.63 3.58
CA ILE A 108 -4.53 2.44 2.36
C ILE A 108 -5.21 1.46 1.41
N GLU A 109 -5.77 0.37 1.95
CA GLU A 109 -6.44 -0.61 1.09
C GLU A 109 -7.70 -0.05 0.45
N VAL A 110 -8.48 0.80 1.13
CA VAL A 110 -9.67 1.42 0.53
C VAL A 110 -9.37 2.56 -0.45
N LEU A 111 -8.10 2.98 -0.57
CA LEU A 111 -7.66 3.77 -1.73
C LEU A 111 -7.61 2.93 -3.01
N ASN A 112 -7.54 1.59 -2.89
CA ASN A 112 -7.52 0.71 -4.06
C ASN A 112 -8.91 0.68 -4.72
N PRO A 113 -9.00 0.96 -6.04
CA PRO A 113 -10.24 0.95 -6.83
C PRO A 113 -11.08 -0.33 -6.73
N SER A 114 -10.41 -1.46 -6.52
CA SER A 114 -11.01 -2.79 -6.54
C SER A 114 -11.73 -3.10 -5.23
N MET A 115 -11.57 -2.23 -4.23
CA MET A 115 -12.33 -2.27 -3.00
C MET A 115 -13.65 -1.52 -3.20
N ASP A 116 -14.76 -2.12 -2.74
CA ASP A 116 -16.13 -1.60 -2.93
C ASP A 116 -16.41 -0.35 -2.06
N SER A 117 -15.61 0.71 -2.23
CA SER A 117 -15.84 2.04 -1.65
C SER A 117 -16.09 3.04 -2.77
N LYS A 118 -17.25 2.91 -3.41
CA LYS A 118 -17.66 3.67 -4.61
C LYS A 118 -17.76 5.19 -4.43
N ASN A 119 -17.61 5.71 -3.20
CA ASN A 119 -17.91 7.11 -2.87
C ASN A 119 -16.77 7.78 -2.07
N ARG A 120 -15.54 7.80 -2.59
CA ARG A 120 -14.47 8.60 -1.97
C ARG A 120 -13.75 9.51 -2.97
N PRO A 121 -13.49 10.78 -2.59
CA PRO A 121 -12.81 11.75 -3.44
C PRO A 121 -11.30 11.51 -3.60
N ASP A 122 -10.76 10.55 -2.86
CA ASP A 122 -9.35 10.16 -2.90
C ASP A 122 -9.08 8.91 -3.77
N ASN A 123 -10.12 8.36 -4.42
CA ASN A 123 -9.95 7.35 -5.47
C ASN A 123 -9.62 8.06 -6.79
N CYS A 124 -8.40 7.88 -7.29
CA CYS A 124 -7.94 8.51 -8.52
C CYS A 124 -8.32 7.76 -9.80
N GLU A 125 -8.81 6.52 -9.71
CA GLU A 125 -9.01 5.67 -10.89
C GLU A 125 -10.36 5.86 -11.56
N TYR A 126 -11.39 6.19 -10.79
CA TYR A 126 -12.75 6.34 -11.30
C TYR A 126 -13.37 7.64 -10.79
N PRO A 127 -14.17 8.33 -11.63
CA PRO A 127 -15.04 9.39 -11.14
C PRO A 127 -15.92 8.90 -10.00
N TRP A 128 -16.24 9.78 -9.05
CA TRP A 128 -17.06 9.45 -7.90
C TRP A 128 -18.30 10.34 -7.81
N GLU A 129 -19.36 9.83 -7.19
CA GLU A 129 -20.57 10.61 -6.94
C GLU A 129 -20.47 11.38 -5.62
N SER A 130 -20.83 12.66 -5.66
CA SER A 130 -20.97 13.50 -4.46
C SER A 130 -22.08 14.52 -4.66
N ASN A 131 -23.03 14.58 -3.72
CA ASN A 131 -24.16 15.52 -3.75
C ASN A 131 -24.94 15.52 -5.08
N GLY A 132 -25.17 14.34 -5.67
CA GLY A 132 -25.90 14.17 -6.94
C GLY A 132 -25.13 14.62 -8.18
N ARG A 133 -23.81 14.76 -8.09
CA ARG A 133 -22.92 15.08 -9.22
C ARG A 133 -21.79 14.06 -9.33
N VAL A 134 -21.35 13.82 -10.55
CA VAL A 134 -20.14 13.05 -10.84
C VAL A 134 -18.95 14.01 -10.80
N LEU A 135 -17.94 13.68 -10.01
CA LEU A 135 -16.71 14.44 -9.84
C LEU A 135 -15.51 13.66 -10.39
N SER A 136 -14.52 14.38 -10.89
CA SER A 136 -13.20 13.86 -11.26
C SER A 136 -12.12 14.77 -10.67
N PRO A 137 -10.88 14.28 -10.52
CA PRO A 137 -9.73 15.13 -10.23
C PRO A 137 -9.52 16.21 -11.29
#